data_AF-A0A8H6GNK0-F1
#
_entry.id   AF-A0A8H6GNK0-F1
#
_cell.length_a   1.000
_cell.length_b   1.000
_cell.length_c   1.000
_cell.angle_alpha   90.00
_cell.angle_beta   90.00
_cell.angle_gamma   90.00
#
_symmetry.space_group_name_H-M   'P 1'
#
loop_
_entity.id
_entity.type
_entity.pdbx_description
1 polymer ?
#
loop_
_entity_poly.entity_id
_entity_poly.type
_entity_poly.pdbx_seq_one_letter_code
_entity_poly.pdbx_strand_id
1 'polypeptide(L)'
;MEVAGLTLGAVALVSLFKDCVDLFSMITAARDLGKDAAILDTKLDVERMLFIQCVKSLLSESQALQRDYGLKKVDVTKPTTEHPLADSTTGYKGASSQRFARFLKQFEALKIQATDADRHSKFKRTTKQFRWVIVDKEKFNYLIDHLSYFNTSLNNLVPLSVESETAPCENDMIHIKDFAELDLVIQATANTRPSISKAATAAKSALIQSCIFRSLWFRSYDDRRINIKDPHYQTLQWALDPPSDYIQWDDLNTWLQSASGLYWVSGKAGSGKSTLMKYLDQHDQTHALIRTWANDSELIFASFFFYALGRSEQKSQSRLLRSLLYQILERDPSATESALPHMWREACYSQQSFQNIQVPPVAEMTAALRDLCSKVHADKKIFFLIDGIDEYEGKDLDIARFISELESFPNVKILVSSRPHPAFFTAFSQRPMMRLQDLTKHDVATYVDDTVASHPYMVTLSKLSPFETGAITQKLVKKASGVFLWVVLACRSVIEGCDDFCTIAELKERVDELPKEIEDLIEHMLVKIDPRWKQEAMKLIQLVYTNEGCELADPIPTKWKPSAELWRAE
;
A
#
# COMPACT_ATOMS: atom_id res chain seq x y z
N MET A 1 -8.68 -63.04 13.32
CA MET A 1 -7.25 -62.82 13.62
C MET A 1 -6.66 -61.62 12.86
N GLU A 2 -7.45 -60.57 12.56
CA GLU A 2 -6.99 -59.43 11.75
C GLU A 2 -6.55 -58.19 12.57
N VAL A 3 -6.73 -58.20 13.90
CA VAL A 3 -6.57 -56.99 14.72
C VAL A 3 -5.13 -56.76 15.20
N ALA A 4 -4.30 -57.81 15.32
CA ALA A 4 -2.95 -57.71 15.89
C ALA A 4 -1.92 -57.14 14.90
N GLY A 5 -2.03 -57.42 13.60
CA GLY A 5 -1.09 -56.88 12.59
C GLY A 5 -1.28 -55.38 12.34
N LEU A 6 -2.51 -54.88 12.52
CA LEU A 6 -2.91 -53.49 12.26
C LEU A 6 -2.52 -52.54 13.41
N THR A 7 -2.61 -52.99 14.67
CA THR A 7 -2.17 -52.22 15.84
C THR A 7 -0.64 -52.10 15.90
N LEU A 8 0.09 -53.16 15.53
CA LEU A 8 1.55 -53.14 15.41
C LEU A 8 2.03 -52.15 14.33
N GLY A 9 1.33 -52.06 13.19
CA GLY A 9 1.67 -51.14 12.10
C GLY A 9 1.51 -49.66 12.49
N ALA A 10 0.39 -49.30 13.13
CA ALA A 10 0.13 -47.92 13.55
C ALA A 10 1.05 -47.46 14.69
N VAL A 11 1.33 -48.33 15.67
CA VAL A 11 2.26 -48.05 16.78
C VAL A 11 3.70 -47.95 16.27
N ALA A 12 4.10 -48.80 15.32
CA ALA A 12 5.41 -48.70 14.67
C ALA A 12 5.57 -47.40 13.87
N LEU A 13 4.52 -46.95 13.17
CA LEU A 13 4.51 -45.67 12.46
C LEU A 13 4.63 -44.48 13.41
N VAL A 14 3.88 -44.46 14.52
CA VAL A 14 3.97 -43.38 15.53
C VAL A 14 5.33 -43.37 16.23
N SER A 15 5.90 -44.54 16.53
CA SER A 15 7.26 -44.66 17.07
C SER A 15 8.29 -44.16 16.06
N LEU A 16 8.15 -44.53 14.78
CA LEU A 16 9.03 -44.07 13.71
C LEU A 16 8.95 -42.55 13.53
N PHE A 17 7.74 -41.98 13.62
CA PHE A 17 7.55 -40.53 13.56
C PHE A 17 8.25 -39.81 14.71
N LYS A 18 8.15 -40.36 15.92
CA LYS A 18 8.86 -39.85 17.08
C LYS A 18 10.38 -40.00 16.93
N ASP A 19 10.86 -41.15 16.49
CA ASP A 19 12.29 -41.43 16.29
C ASP A 19 12.89 -40.51 15.20
N CYS A 20 12.15 -40.22 14.12
CA CYS A 20 12.57 -39.25 13.10
C CYS A 20 12.61 -37.82 13.66
N VAL A 21 11.60 -37.38 14.42
CA VAL A 21 11.57 -36.03 15.04
C VAL A 21 12.69 -35.87 16.08
N ASP A 22 12.95 -36.91 16.87
CA ASP A 22 14.05 -36.93 17.85
C ASP A 22 15.41 -36.92 17.15
N LEU A 23 15.54 -37.62 16.01
CA LEU A 23 16.73 -37.59 15.16
C LEU A 23 16.99 -36.20 14.57
N PHE A 24 15.96 -35.56 14.00
CA PHE A 24 16.06 -34.20 13.50
C PHE A 24 16.48 -33.24 14.62
N SER A 25 15.82 -33.30 15.78
CA SER A 25 16.12 -32.46 16.94
C SER A 25 17.54 -32.66 17.49
N MET A 26 18.07 -33.89 17.44
CA MET A 26 19.45 -34.19 17.84
C MET A 26 20.50 -33.64 16.86
N ILE A 27 20.18 -33.55 15.57
CA ILE A 27 21.11 -33.03 14.55
C ILE A 27 21.12 -31.49 14.58
N THR A 28 19.95 -30.85 14.73
CA THR A 28 19.84 -29.38 14.91
C THR A 28 20.59 -28.90 16.16
N ALA A 29 20.70 -29.74 17.20
CA ALA A 29 21.45 -29.41 18.42
C ALA A 29 22.98 -29.29 18.23
N ALA A 30 23.52 -29.62 17.05
CA ALA A 30 24.96 -29.58 16.75
C ALA A 30 25.43 -28.27 16.04
N ARG A 31 24.63 -27.20 16.19
CA ARG A 31 24.63 -25.89 15.52
C ARG A 31 25.94 -25.06 15.48
N ASP A 32 27.00 -25.43 16.20
CA ASP A 32 28.14 -24.54 16.47
C ASP A 32 29.31 -24.59 15.46
N LEU A 33 29.08 -24.95 14.18
CA LEU A 33 30.17 -25.23 13.23
C LEU A 33 30.08 -24.46 11.88
N GLY A 34 30.01 -23.12 11.95
CA GLY A 34 30.31 -22.24 10.80
C GLY A 34 29.31 -22.23 9.64
N LYS A 35 29.67 -21.57 8.52
CA LYS A 35 28.76 -21.28 7.39
C LYS A 35 28.28 -22.52 6.62
N ASP A 36 29.13 -23.53 6.44
CA ASP A 36 28.72 -24.79 5.79
C ASP A 36 27.72 -25.58 6.64
N ALA A 37 27.84 -25.53 7.98
CA ALA A 37 26.87 -26.16 8.88
C ALA A 37 25.50 -25.49 8.81
N ALA A 38 25.44 -24.16 8.64
CA ALA A 38 24.18 -23.44 8.48
C ALA A 38 23.39 -23.92 7.25
N ILE A 39 24.05 -24.11 6.10
CA ILE A 39 23.40 -24.64 4.88
C ILE A 39 22.88 -26.07 5.11
N LEU A 40 23.67 -26.91 5.78
CA LEU A 40 23.29 -28.29 6.08
C LEU A 40 22.13 -28.38 7.08
N ASP A 41 22.11 -27.50 8.08
CA ASP A 41 21.03 -27.36 9.07
C ASP A 41 19.74 -26.88 8.38
N THR A 42 19.81 -25.87 7.51
CA THR A 42 18.67 -25.42 6.72
C THR A 42 18.12 -26.53 5.81
N LYS A 43 18.98 -27.33 5.16
CA LYS A 43 18.52 -28.51 4.39
C LYS A 43 17.74 -29.48 5.27
N LEU A 44 18.23 -29.72 6.48
CA LEU A 44 17.61 -30.63 7.42
C LEU A 44 16.26 -30.11 7.93
N ASP A 45 16.18 -28.83 8.28
CA ASP A 45 14.95 -28.19 8.75
C ASP A 45 13.86 -28.19 7.67
N VAL A 46 14.24 -27.99 6.41
CA VAL A 46 13.32 -28.13 5.27
C VAL A 46 12.76 -29.56 5.18
N GLU A 47 13.61 -30.59 5.29
CA GLU A 47 13.15 -31.99 5.30
C GLU A 47 12.27 -32.32 6.50
N ARG A 48 12.57 -31.74 7.66
CA ARG A 48 11.77 -31.87 8.89
C ARG A 48 10.39 -31.24 8.73
N MET A 49 10.29 -30.03 8.18
CA MET A 49 9.01 -29.35 7.96
C MET A 49 8.11 -30.16 7.01
N LEU A 50 8.67 -30.65 5.90
CA LEU A 50 7.94 -31.46 4.93
C LEU A 50 7.48 -32.79 5.51
N PHE A 51 8.33 -33.42 6.32
CA PHE A 51 7.95 -34.61 7.07
C PHE A 51 6.77 -34.34 8.01
N ILE A 52 6.83 -33.25 8.80
CA ILE A 52 5.74 -32.87 9.70
C ILE A 52 4.46 -32.57 8.92
N GLN A 53 4.55 -31.91 7.76
CA GLN A 53 3.41 -31.63 6.89
C GLN A 53 2.80 -32.91 6.30
N CYS A 54 3.63 -33.82 5.80
CA CYS A 54 3.19 -35.13 5.32
C CYS A 54 2.49 -35.92 6.43
N VAL A 55 3.03 -35.89 7.66
CA VAL A 55 2.42 -36.53 8.84
C VAL A 55 1.10 -35.85 9.21
N LYS A 56 1.02 -34.52 9.19
CA LYS A 56 -0.22 -33.77 9.47
C LYS A 56 -1.31 -34.15 8.47
N SER A 57 -1.02 -34.13 7.17
CA SER A 57 -1.96 -34.50 6.10
C SER A 57 -2.42 -35.95 6.23
N LEU A 58 -1.49 -36.86 6.53
CA LEU A 58 -1.78 -38.26 6.77
C LEU A 58 -2.69 -38.44 8.00
N LEU A 59 -2.48 -37.69 9.07
CA LEU A 59 -3.32 -37.74 10.27
C LEU A 59 -4.69 -37.04 10.09
N SER A 60 -4.80 -36.02 9.22
CA SER A 60 -6.06 -35.31 8.97
C SER A 60 -7.00 -36.04 8.01
N GLU A 61 -6.50 -36.86 7.07
CA GLU A 61 -7.33 -37.65 6.15
C GLU A 61 -7.70 -39.04 6.69
N SER A 62 -8.32 -39.09 7.88
CA SER A 62 -8.70 -40.36 8.53
C SER A 62 -9.62 -41.27 7.69
N GLN A 63 -10.44 -40.71 6.80
CA GLN A 63 -11.35 -41.47 5.93
C GLN A 63 -10.66 -42.09 4.69
N ALA A 64 -9.61 -41.44 4.16
CA ALA A 64 -8.85 -41.95 3.02
C ALA A 64 -7.94 -43.11 3.45
N LEU A 65 -7.25 -42.95 4.59
CA LEU A 65 -6.48 -44.04 5.22
C LEU A 65 -7.35 -45.27 5.56
N GLN A 66 -8.62 -45.05 5.92
CA GLN A 66 -9.55 -46.13 6.21
C GLN A 66 -10.07 -46.84 4.94
N ARG A 67 -10.28 -46.11 3.83
CA ARG A 67 -10.66 -46.70 2.53
C ARG A 67 -9.51 -47.43 1.84
N ASP A 68 -8.33 -46.83 1.77
CA ASP A 68 -7.24 -47.31 0.92
C ASP A 68 -6.33 -48.33 1.63
N TYR A 69 -6.35 -48.33 2.97
CA TYR A 69 -5.49 -49.16 3.81
C TYR A 69 -6.22 -49.88 4.95
N GLY A 70 -7.54 -49.71 5.11
CA GLY A 70 -8.35 -50.47 6.08
C GLY A 70 -8.17 -50.10 7.56
N LEU A 71 -7.50 -48.98 7.86
CA LEU A 71 -7.14 -48.56 9.23
C LEU A 71 -8.39 -48.14 10.04
N LYS A 72 -8.63 -48.76 11.22
CA LYS A 72 -9.68 -48.35 12.17
C LYS A 72 -9.08 -47.51 13.30
N LYS A 73 -9.82 -46.47 13.70
CA LYS A 73 -9.49 -45.59 14.83
C LYS A 73 -9.39 -46.43 16.12
N VAL A 74 -8.25 -46.38 16.82
CA VAL A 74 -8.05 -47.09 18.10
C VAL A 74 -8.36 -46.14 19.25
N ASP A 75 -9.32 -46.49 20.09
CA ASP A 75 -9.56 -45.81 21.38
C ASP A 75 -8.53 -46.29 22.41
N VAL A 76 -7.77 -45.34 22.96
CA VAL A 76 -6.57 -45.59 23.79
C VAL A 76 -6.92 -45.92 25.27
N THR A 77 -8.14 -46.35 25.58
CA THR A 77 -8.63 -46.43 26.99
C THR A 77 -8.69 -47.83 27.61
N LYS A 78 -8.13 -48.89 27.00
CA LYS A 78 -8.02 -50.19 27.69
C LYS A 78 -6.63 -50.86 27.53
N PRO A 79 -5.99 -51.28 28.64
CA PRO A 79 -4.78 -52.08 28.59
C PRO A 79 -5.16 -53.54 28.36
N THR A 80 -4.45 -54.28 27.50
CA THR A 80 -4.56 -55.73 27.49
C THR A 80 -3.22 -56.38 27.19
N THR A 81 -2.94 -57.34 28.07
CA THR A 81 -1.78 -58.19 28.31
C THR A 81 -1.49 -59.22 27.21
N GLU A 82 -0.19 -59.52 27.08
CA GLU A 82 0.51 -60.75 26.64
C GLU A 82 -0.19 -61.77 25.72
N HIS A 83 0.39 -62.03 24.53
CA HIS A 83 0.59 -63.38 23.94
C HIS A 83 1.49 -63.32 22.67
N PRO A 84 2.12 -64.45 22.24
CA PRO A 84 3.48 -64.49 21.68
C PRO A 84 3.53 -64.55 20.15
N LEU A 85 4.73 -64.26 19.63
CA LEU A 85 5.13 -64.30 18.23
C LEU A 85 4.87 -65.67 17.56
N ALA A 86 4.19 -65.68 16.42
CA ALA A 86 4.34 -66.69 15.37
C ALA A 86 3.87 -66.15 14.00
N ASP A 87 4.61 -66.57 12.97
CA ASP A 87 4.53 -66.23 11.55
C ASP A 87 3.12 -66.20 10.93
N SER A 88 2.88 -65.22 10.04
CA SER A 88 2.15 -65.44 8.77
C SER A 88 2.10 -64.17 7.92
N THR A 89 3.07 -64.05 7.01
CA THR A 89 3.16 -63.04 5.96
C THR A 89 2.23 -63.34 4.77
N THR A 90 0.96 -63.70 5.00
CA THR A 90 0.04 -64.01 3.88
C THR A 90 -1.39 -63.56 4.16
N GLY A 91 -1.75 -62.35 3.70
CA GLY A 91 -3.15 -61.90 3.76
C GLY A 91 -3.41 -60.44 3.44
N TYR A 92 -2.93 -59.91 2.31
CA TYR A 92 -3.35 -58.56 1.83
C TYR A 92 -3.53 -58.54 0.31
N LYS A 93 -4.79 -58.47 -0.17
CA LYS A 93 -5.14 -58.33 -1.60
C LYS A 93 -5.91 -57.02 -1.83
N GLY A 94 -5.18 -55.99 -2.28
CA GLY A 94 -5.70 -54.71 -2.77
C GLY A 94 -4.61 -53.96 -3.55
N ALA A 95 -4.97 -53.09 -4.50
CA ALA A 95 -4.01 -52.43 -5.42
C ALA A 95 -2.98 -51.51 -4.71
N SER A 96 -3.24 -51.10 -3.47
CA SER A 96 -2.32 -50.37 -2.58
C SER A 96 -1.33 -51.28 -1.83
N SER A 97 -1.57 -52.60 -1.77
CA SER A 97 -0.72 -53.55 -1.02
C SER A 97 0.67 -53.73 -1.65
N GLN A 98 0.77 -53.60 -2.97
CA GLN A 98 2.05 -53.63 -3.68
C GLN A 98 2.89 -52.38 -3.37
N ARG A 99 2.28 -51.21 -3.19
CA ARG A 99 3.00 -49.96 -2.85
C ARG A 99 3.52 -50.02 -1.42
N PHE A 100 2.68 -50.46 -0.48
CA PHE A 100 3.06 -50.62 0.92
C PHE A 100 4.09 -51.74 1.14
N ALA A 101 3.97 -52.87 0.42
CA ALA A 101 4.99 -53.93 0.43
C ALA A 101 6.32 -53.48 -0.18
N ARG A 102 6.29 -52.63 -1.22
CA ARG A 102 7.50 -52.03 -1.81
C ARG A 102 8.17 -51.06 -0.84
N PHE A 103 7.39 -50.26 -0.10
CA PHE A 103 7.88 -49.42 0.99
C PHE A 103 8.51 -50.25 2.12
N LEU A 104 7.83 -51.29 2.62
CA LEU A 104 8.38 -52.19 3.64
C LEU A 104 9.67 -52.88 3.19
N LYS A 105 9.75 -53.28 1.91
CA LYS A 105 10.96 -53.89 1.33
C LYS A 105 12.12 -52.90 1.18
N GLN A 106 11.82 -51.64 0.83
CA GLN A 106 12.81 -50.55 0.79
C GLN A 106 13.24 -50.12 2.21
N PHE A 107 12.32 -50.18 3.17
CA PHE A 107 12.57 -49.92 4.59
C PHE A 107 13.41 -51.01 5.25
N GLU A 108 13.15 -52.29 4.95
CA GLU A 108 14.02 -53.39 5.37
C GLU A 108 15.42 -53.27 4.77
N ALA A 109 15.53 -52.83 3.51
CA ALA A 109 16.83 -52.54 2.89
C ALA A 109 17.58 -51.40 3.58
N LEU A 110 16.86 -50.39 4.10
CA LEU A 110 17.42 -49.32 4.95
C LEU A 110 17.79 -49.80 6.35
N LYS A 111 17.16 -50.86 6.86
CA LYS A 111 17.37 -51.41 8.22
C LYS A 111 18.63 -52.27 8.34
N ILE A 112 19.27 -52.65 7.23
CA ILE A 112 20.52 -53.42 7.22
C ILE A 112 21.70 -52.48 7.51
N GLN A 113 21.84 -52.08 8.79
CA GLN A 113 23.13 -51.83 9.46
C GLN A 113 23.00 -51.43 10.95
N ALA A 114 21.89 -51.74 11.61
CA ALA A 114 21.79 -51.58 13.06
C ALA A 114 21.38 -52.92 13.69
N THR A 115 22.35 -53.80 13.89
CA THR A 115 22.15 -55.02 14.69
C THR A 115 21.85 -54.65 16.13
N ASP A 116 20.73 -55.17 16.62
CA ASP A 116 20.27 -55.16 18.01
C ASP A 116 21.30 -55.79 18.95
N ALA A 117 22.13 -54.94 19.54
CA ALA A 117 22.72 -55.17 20.84
C ALA A 117 23.06 -53.81 21.46
N ASP A 118 22.58 -53.62 22.69
CA ASP A 118 22.93 -52.52 23.59
C ASP A 118 22.08 -51.23 23.47
N ARG A 119 20.84 -51.30 23.96
CA ARG A 119 19.87 -50.20 23.95
C ARG A 119 19.91 -49.28 25.19
N HIS A 120 20.93 -49.36 26.07
CA HIS A 120 20.92 -48.60 27.33
C HIS A 120 22.24 -47.86 27.72
N SER A 121 23.25 -47.74 26.87
CA SER A 121 24.55 -47.16 27.29
C SER A 121 25.10 -45.95 26.49
N LYS A 122 24.36 -45.35 25.55
CA LYS A 122 24.96 -44.47 24.52
C LYS A 122 24.79 -42.94 24.67
N PHE A 123 24.47 -42.39 25.83
CA PHE A 123 24.31 -40.91 25.95
C PHE A 123 25.64 -40.12 25.93
N LYS A 124 26.81 -40.76 26.14
CA LYS A 124 28.12 -40.07 26.13
C LYS A 124 28.98 -40.31 24.88
N ARG A 125 28.58 -41.23 23.98
CA ARG A 125 29.40 -41.64 22.80
C ARG A 125 28.92 -40.98 21.50
N THR A 126 27.67 -40.55 21.46
CA THR A 126 26.98 -39.95 20.32
C THR A 126 27.56 -38.61 19.90
N THR A 127 27.92 -37.71 20.83
CA THR A 127 28.50 -36.40 20.51
C THR A 127 29.81 -36.46 19.70
N LYS A 128 30.62 -37.52 19.82
CA LYS A 128 31.82 -37.73 18.97
C LYS A 128 31.50 -38.28 17.57
N GLN A 129 30.46 -39.12 17.47
CA GLN A 129 30.04 -39.74 16.21
C GLN A 129 29.27 -38.73 15.33
N PHE A 130 28.52 -37.81 15.95
CA PHE A 130 27.85 -36.70 15.27
C PHE A 130 28.82 -35.59 14.85
N ARG A 131 29.87 -35.34 15.65
CA ARG A 131 30.98 -34.48 15.23
C ARG A 131 31.69 -35.03 13.98
N TRP A 132 31.66 -36.33 13.73
CA TRP A 132 32.17 -36.94 12.50
C TRP A 132 31.20 -36.81 11.31
N VAL A 133 29.89 -36.94 11.55
CA VAL A 133 28.83 -36.78 10.54
C VAL A 133 28.74 -35.34 10.01
N ILE A 134 29.06 -34.34 10.83
CA ILE A 134 29.07 -32.92 10.44
C ILE A 134 30.41 -32.48 9.82
N VAL A 135 31.50 -33.21 10.10
CA VAL A 135 32.83 -32.95 9.51
C VAL A 135 32.95 -33.56 8.11
N ASP A 136 32.18 -34.61 7.79
CA ASP A 136 32.16 -35.26 6.48
C ASP A 136 30.92 -34.80 5.66
N LYS A 137 31.12 -33.72 4.90
CA LYS A 137 30.11 -33.08 4.05
C LYS A 137 29.46 -34.05 3.06
N GLU A 138 30.17 -35.07 2.57
CA GLU A 138 29.64 -36.04 1.61
C GLU A 138 28.65 -37.00 2.28
N LYS A 139 28.99 -37.53 3.45
CA LYS A 139 28.11 -38.44 4.20
C LYS A 139 26.85 -37.75 4.71
N PHE A 140 26.94 -36.48 5.10
CA PHE A 140 25.76 -35.73 5.51
C PHE A 140 24.82 -35.47 4.33
N ASN A 141 25.36 -35.05 3.17
CA ASN A 141 24.54 -34.89 1.97
C ASN A 141 23.90 -36.23 1.55
N TYR A 142 24.62 -37.35 1.67
CA TYR A 142 24.05 -38.69 1.45
C TYR A 142 22.88 -39.00 2.39
N LEU A 143 22.97 -38.63 3.68
CA LEU A 143 21.86 -38.77 4.63
C LEU A 143 20.66 -37.90 4.23
N ILE A 144 20.91 -36.64 3.82
CA ILE A 144 19.86 -35.73 3.34
C ILE A 144 19.19 -36.27 2.08
N ASP A 145 19.95 -36.83 1.14
CA ASP A 145 19.41 -37.44 -0.08
C ASP A 145 18.53 -38.65 0.25
N HIS A 146 18.94 -39.47 1.22
CA HIS A 146 18.13 -40.59 1.72
C HIS A 146 16.85 -40.13 2.42
N LEU A 147 16.92 -39.08 3.23
CA LEU A 147 15.75 -38.49 3.87
C LEU A 147 14.80 -37.87 2.84
N SER A 148 15.33 -37.19 1.83
CA SER A 148 14.55 -36.62 0.73
C SER A 148 13.88 -37.72 -0.11
N TYR A 149 14.61 -38.80 -0.41
CA TYR A 149 14.05 -39.98 -1.08
C TYR A 149 12.95 -40.64 -0.24
N PHE A 150 13.14 -40.74 1.08
CA PHE A 150 12.15 -41.26 2.01
C PHE A 150 10.88 -40.40 2.06
N ASN A 151 11.03 -39.07 2.17
CA ASN A 151 9.92 -38.11 2.11
C ASN A 151 9.17 -38.19 0.78
N THR A 152 9.90 -38.28 -0.34
CA THR A 152 9.30 -38.47 -1.68
C THR A 152 8.54 -39.79 -1.75
N SER A 153 9.07 -40.86 -1.15
CA SER A 153 8.41 -42.17 -1.07
C SER A 153 7.15 -42.14 -0.21
N LEU A 154 7.15 -41.36 0.87
CA LEU A 154 5.96 -41.11 1.70
C LEU A 154 4.88 -40.34 0.93
N ASN A 155 5.24 -39.26 0.22
CA ASN A 155 4.30 -38.52 -0.65
C ASN A 155 3.71 -39.41 -1.77
N ASN A 156 4.44 -40.43 -2.24
CA ASN A 156 3.94 -41.38 -3.24
C ASN A 156 2.94 -42.42 -2.67
N LEU A 157 2.93 -42.63 -1.34
CA LEU A 157 2.01 -43.55 -0.66
C LEU A 157 0.63 -42.91 -0.40
N VAL A 158 0.59 -41.59 -0.22
CA VAL A 158 -0.64 -40.79 -0.17
C VAL A 158 -0.39 -39.56 -1.05
N PRO A 159 -0.80 -39.59 -2.33
CA PRO A 159 -0.55 -38.48 -3.23
C PRO A 159 -1.23 -37.24 -2.64
N LEU A 160 -0.41 -36.31 -2.15
CA LEU A 160 -0.86 -34.96 -1.85
C LEU A 160 -1.50 -34.44 -3.14
N SER A 161 -2.73 -33.92 -3.07
CA SER A 161 -3.28 -33.15 -4.17
C SER A 161 -2.23 -32.07 -4.52
N VAL A 162 -1.95 -31.87 -5.81
CA VAL A 162 -0.88 -30.96 -6.28
C VAL A 162 -1.04 -29.53 -5.73
N GLU A 163 -2.25 -29.17 -5.28
CA GLU A 163 -2.58 -27.92 -4.58
C GLU A 163 -2.05 -27.84 -3.12
N SER A 164 -1.68 -28.96 -2.51
CA SER A 164 -1.21 -29.08 -1.12
C SER A 164 0.31 -28.93 -0.94
N GLU A 165 1.14 -29.03 -2.00
CA GLU A 165 2.59 -28.81 -1.88
C GLU A 165 2.97 -27.34 -2.04
N THR A 166 2.21 -26.57 -2.83
CA THR A 166 2.53 -25.16 -3.13
C THR A 166 1.99 -24.20 -2.07
N ALA A 167 0.73 -24.35 -1.67
CA ALA A 167 0.05 -23.39 -0.80
C ALA A 167 0.59 -23.32 0.65
N PRO A 168 0.97 -24.42 1.32
CA PRO A 168 1.49 -24.35 2.68
C PRO A 168 2.93 -23.86 2.75
N CYS A 169 3.79 -24.26 1.80
CA CYS A 169 5.18 -23.79 1.74
C CYS A 169 5.27 -22.29 1.45
N GLU A 170 4.45 -21.75 0.54
CA GLU A 170 4.42 -20.29 0.31
C GLU A 170 4.02 -19.53 1.59
N ASN A 171 3.02 -20.01 2.32
CA ASN A 171 2.59 -19.40 3.59
C ASN A 171 3.66 -19.46 4.69
N ASP A 172 4.37 -20.57 4.83
CA ASP A 172 5.43 -20.72 5.83
C ASP A 172 6.66 -19.84 5.50
N MET A 173 6.99 -19.67 4.21
CA MET A 173 8.13 -18.85 3.78
C MET A 173 7.88 -17.34 3.89
N ILE A 174 6.63 -16.88 3.80
CA ILE A 174 6.25 -15.46 4.01
C ILE A 174 6.58 -14.99 5.44
N HIS A 175 6.67 -15.90 6.41
CA HIS A 175 7.00 -15.57 7.80
C HIS A 175 8.50 -15.37 8.06
N ILE A 176 9.36 -15.86 7.17
CA ILE A 176 10.80 -15.64 7.25
C ILE A 176 11.09 -14.20 6.86
N LYS A 177 11.55 -13.39 7.82
CA LYS A 177 11.87 -11.99 7.56
C LYS A 177 13.33 -11.78 7.23
N ASP A 178 14.22 -12.73 7.49
CA ASP A 178 15.67 -12.58 7.30
C ASP A 178 16.12 -12.96 5.88
N PHE A 179 16.82 -12.05 5.20
CA PHE A 179 17.41 -12.29 3.88
C PHE A 179 18.47 -13.38 3.91
N ALA A 180 19.28 -13.44 4.97
CA ALA A 180 20.33 -14.45 5.10
C ALA A 180 19.72 -15.86 5.24
N GLU A 181 18.61 -15.98 5.97
CA GLU A 181 17.87 -17.23 6.11
C GLU A 181 17.24 -17.65 4.78
N LEU A 182 16.60 -16.72 4.06
CA LEU A 182 16.06 -17.00 2.72
C LEU A 182 17.17 -17.36 1.72
N ASP A 183 18.31 -16.68 1.74
CA ASP A 183 19.46 -17.00 0.89
C ASP A 183 20.02 -18.40 1.19
N LEU A 184 20.09 -18.76 2.47
CA LEU A 184 20.47 -20.12 2.88
C LEU A 184 19.47 -21.16 2.37
N VAL A 185 18.15 -20.89 2.45
CA VAL A 185 17.12 -21.79 1.92
C VAL A 185 17.22 -21.90 0.40
N ILE A 186 17.39 -20.79 -0.32
CA ILE A 186 17.56 -20.79 -1.78
C ILE A 186 18.78 -21.64 -2.17
N GLN A 187 19.93 -21.43 -1.52
CA GLN A 187 21.16 -22.20 -1.78
C GLN A 187 21.03 -23.67 -1.41
N ALA A 188 20.36 -23.97 -0.29
CA ALA A 188 20.13 -25.33 0.19
C ALA A 188 19.22 -26.15 -0.73
N THR A 189 18.27 -25.50 -1.41
CA THR A 189 17.19 -26.16 -2.16
C THR A 189 17.32 -26.05 -3.69
N ALA A 190 18.24 -25.22 -4.21
CA ALA A 190 18.39 -24.93 -5.64
C ALA A 190 18.46 -26.16 -6.56
N ASN A 191 19.15 -27.23 -6.13
CA ASN A 191 19.36 -28.44 -6.93
C ASN A 191 18.47 -29.62 -6.53
N THR A 192 17.92 -29.61 -5.32
CA THR A 192 17.21 -30.75 -4.73
C THR A 192 15.70 -30.55 -4.72
N ARG A 193 15.21 -29.31 -4.56
CA ARG A 193 13.79 -28.96 -4.44
C ARG A 193 13.48 -27.61 -5.11
N PRO A 194 13.31 -27.59 -6.44
CA PRO A 194 13.09 -26.34 -7.20
C PRO A 194 11.84 -25.56 -6.78
N SER A 195 10.78 -26.23 -6.32
CA SER A 195 9.55 -25.58 -5.84
C SER A 195 9.78 -24.72 -4.59
N ILE A 196 10.53 -25.25 -3.62
CA ILE A 196 10.89 -24.53 -2.38
C ILE A 196 11.86 -23.40 -2.68
N SER A 197 12.86 -23.64 -3.55
CA SER A 197 13.78 -22.59 -3.99
C SER A 197 13.05 -21.43 -4.67
N LYS A 198 12.04 -21.73 -5.50
CA LYS A 198 11.18 -20.73 -6.13
C LYS A 198 10.35 -19.96 -5.11
N ALA A 199 9.73 -20.64 -4.15
CA ALA A 199 8.96 -19.99 -3.07
C ALA A 199 9.85 -19.09 -2.21
N ALA A 200 11.06 -19.54 -1.88
CA ALA A 200 12.06 -18.79 -1.13
C ALA A 200 12.50 -17.51 -1.87
N THR A 201 12.71 -17.64 -3.19
CA THR A 201 13.07 -16.52 -4.06
C THR A 201 11.92 -15.51 -4.14
N ALA A 202 10.67 -15.97 -4.27
CA ALA A 202 9.50 -15.10 -4.29
C ALA A 202 9.32 -14.37 -2.95
N ALA A 203 9.48 -15.05 -1.81
CA ALA A 203 9.45 -14.45 -0.49
C ALA A 203 10.54 -13.38 -0.33
N LYS A 204 11.77 -13.67 -0.79
CA LYS A 204 12.88 -12.71 -0.81
C LYS A 204 12.54 -11.47 -1.65
N SER A 205 12.04 -11.66 -2.85
CA SER A 205 11.61 -10.55 -3.72
C SER A 205 10.51 -9.71 -3.08
N ALA A 206 9.51 -10.33 -2.45
CA ALA A 206 8.44 -9.62 -1.74
C ALA A 206 8.97 -8.79 -0.55
N LEU A 207 9.95 -9.31 0.19
CA LEU A 207 10.61 -8.53 1.25
C LEU A 207 11.38 -7.33 0.68
N ILE A 208 12.14 -7.51 -0.41
CA ILE A 208 12.86 -6.40 -1.06
C ILE A 208 11.87 -5.34 -1.53
N GLN A 209 10.79 -5.76 -2.20
CA GLN A 209 9.71 -4.87 -2.63
C GLN A 209 9.17 -4.07 -1.44
N SER A 210 8.84 -4.73 -0.33
CA SER A 210 8.37 -4.07 0.89
C SER A 210 9.39 -3.05 1.43
N CYS A 211 10.68 -3.34 1.38
CA CYS A 211 11.72 -2.41 1.84
C CYS A 211 11.78 -1.15 0.98
N ILE A 212 11.82 -1.33 -0.35
CA ILE A 212 11.80 -0.22 -1.31
C ILE A 212 10.51 0.59 -1.13
N PHE A 213 9.37 -0.09 -0.98
CA PHE A 213 8.07 0.54 -0.69
C PHE A 213 8.11 1.48 0.50
N ARG A 214 8.65 1.00 1.64
CA ARG A 214 8.77 1.79 2.86
C ARG A 214 9.71 2.97 2.68
N SER A 215 10.77 2.82 1.88
CA SER A 215 11.68 3.93 1.58
C SER A 215 11.03 5.00 0.70
N LEU A 216 10.05 4.64 -0.14
CA LEU A 216 9.27 5.60 -0.93
C LEU A 216 8.11 6.21 -0.12
N TRP A 217 7.56 5.51 0.87
CA TRP A 217 6.49 6.04 1.71
C TRP A 217 6.99 7.10 2.72
N PHE A 218 6.17 8.10 3.01
CA PHE A 218 6.41 9.07 4.08
C PHE A 218 5.08 9.49 4.73
N ARG A 219 5.10 9.80 6.02
CA ARG A 219 3.87 10.06 6.79
C ARG A 219 3.04 11.22 6.24
N SER A 220 3.70 12.30 5.83
CA SER A 220 3.07 13.51 5.32
C SER A 220 2.64 13.42 3.85
N TYR A 221 2.46 12.20 3.35
CA TYR A 221 2.07 11.90 1.97
C TYR A 221 0.70 12.47 1.61
N ASP A 222 -0.28 12.32 2.50
CA ASP A 222 -1.66 12.75 2.26
C ASP A 222 -2.05 14.08 2.93
N ASP A 223 -1.13 14.71 3.69
CA ASP A 223 -1.45 15.88 4.53
C ASP A 223 -2.16 16.98 3.75
N ARG A 224 -1.68 17.30 2.54
CA ARG A 224 -2.30 18.34 1.72
C ARG A 224 -3.71 17.94 1.30
N ARG A 225 -3.87 16.73 0.75
CA ARG A 225 -5.15 16.22 0.27
C ARG A 225 -6.21 16.17 1.38
N ILE A 226 -5.81 15.72 2.58
CA ILE A 226 -6.69 15.64 3.76
C ILE A 226 -7.12 17.04 4.22
N ASN A 227 -6.20 18.01 4.20
CA ASN A 227 -6.47 19.38 4.66
C ASN A 227 -7.24 20.24 3.66
N ILE A 228 -7.37 19.82 2.39
CA ILE A 228 -8.26 20.46 1.43
C ILE A 228 -9.71 20.22 1.87
N LYS A 229 -10.46 21.31 2.04
CA LYS A 229 -11.89 21.24 2.38
C LYS A 229 -12.69 20.61 1.25
N ASP A 230 -13.70 19.84 1.61
CA ASP A 230 -14.68 19.30 0.67
C ASP A 230 -15.45 20.43 -0.01
N PRO A 231 -15.94 20.21 -1.25
CA PRO A 231 -16.79 21.17 -1.92
C PRO A 231 -18.04 21.47 -1.09
N HIS A 232 -18.54 22.71 -1.22
CA HIS A 232 -19.85 23.04 -0.66
C HIS A 232 -20.93 22.18 -1.32
N TYR A 233 -22.01 21.89 -0.59
CA TYR A 233 -23.09 21.06 -1.11
C TYR A 233 -23.60 21.61 -2.45
N GLN A 234 -23.82 20.71 -3.43
CA GLN A 234 -24.25 21.04 -4.80
C GLN A 234 -23.29 21.92 -5.64
N THR A 235 -22.04 22.09 -5.21
CA THR A 235 -21.02 22.79 -6.03
C THR A 235 -20.11 21.82 -6.77
N LEU A 236 -19.49 22.29 -7.87
CA LEU A 236 -18.52 21.57 -8.72
C LEU A 236 -19.05 20.31 -9.45
N GLN A 237 -20.31 19.92 -9.25
CA GLN A 237 -20.91 18.75 -9.92
C GLN A 237 -20.91 18.90 -11.45
N TRP A 238 -21.08 20.13 -11.93
CA TRP A 238 -21.04 20.49 -13.34
C TRP A 238 -19.70 20.16 -14.03
N ALA A 239 -18.61 19.95 -13.28
CA ALA A 239 -17.29 19.73 -13.87
C ALA A 239 -17.18 18.44 -14.70
N LEU A 240 -18.05 17.47 -14.42
CA LEU A 240 -18.17 16.22 -15.19
C LEU A 240 -19.40 16.22 -16.11
N ASP A 241 -20.14 17.32 -16.18
CA ASP A 241 -21.25 17.48 -17.10
C ASP A 241 -20.75 18.12 -18.41
N PRO A 242 -21.37 17.80 -19.55
CA PRO A 242 -21.05 18.46 -20.82
C PRO A 242 -21.23 19.98 -20.72
N PRO A 243 -20.41 20.78 -21.43
CA PRO A 243 -20.55 22.23 -21.45
C PRO A 243 -21.95 22.66 -21.90
N SER A 244 -22.52 23.66 -21.21
CA SER A 244 -23.77 24.28 -21.62
C SER A 244 -23.58 25.20 -22.84
N ASP A 245 -24.65 25.45 -23.61
CA ASP A 245 -24.62 26.34 -24.78
C ASP A 245 -24.11 27.77 -24.48
N TYR A 246 -24.15 28.21 -23.22
CA TYR A 246 -23.87 29.58 -22.80
C TYR A 246 -22.44 29.81 -22.30
N ILE A 247 -21.72 28.75 -21.91
CA ILE A 247 -20.37 28.82 -21.35
C ILE A 247 -19.56 27.68 -21.96
N GLN A 248 -18.60 28.02 -22.80
CA GLN A 248 -17.74 27.05 -23.49
C GLN A 248 -16.44 26.83 -22.72
N TRP A 249 -16.13 25.56 -22.48
CA TRP A 249 -14.81 25.06 -22.09
C TRP A 249 -14.58 23.72 -22.79
N ASP A 250 -13.33 23.26 -22.84
CA ASP A 250 -13.06 21.94 -23.41
C ASP A 250 -13.63 20.86 -22.49
N ASP A 251 -14.56 20.04 -22.99
CA ASP A 251 -15.31 19.10 -22.14
C ASP A 251 -14.40 18.09 -21.43
N LEU A 252 -14.29 18.22 -20.11
CA LEU A 252 -13.51 17.32 -19.27
C LEU A 252 -14.05 15.90 -19.32
N ASN A 253 -15.38 15.71 -19.37
CA ASN A 253 -16.00 14.39 -19.42
C ASN A 253 -15.59 13.64 -20.68
N THR A 254 -15.75 14.28 -21.84
CA THR A 254 -15.29 13.73 -23.12
C THR A 254 -13.79 13.48 -23.10
N TRP A 255 -12.99 14.42 -22.59
CA TRP A 255 -11.54 14.26 -22.54
C TRP A 255 -11.11 13.07 -21.69
N LEU A 256 -11.72 12.84 -20.51
CA LEU A 256 -11.42 11.70 -19.63
C LEU A 256 -11.60 10.35 -20.34
N GLN A 257 -12.58 10.25 -21.23
CA GLN A 257 -12.88 9.05 -22.03
C GLN A 257 -12.09 8.95 -23.34
N SER A 258 -11.63 10.09 -23.87
CA SER A 258 -10.93 10.17 -25.16
C SER A 258 -9.48 9.65 -25.10
N ALA A 259 -8.71 9.86 -26.16
CA ALA A 259 -7.30 9.47 -26.22
C ALA A 259 -6.43 10.10 -25.10
N SER A 260 -5.21 9.59 -24.98
CA SER A 260 -4.19 10.07 -24.04
C SER A 260 -3.80 11.52 -24.31
N GLY A 261 -3.33 12.22 -23.28
CA GLY A 261 -2.93 13.63 -23.40
C GLY A 261 -2.98 14.38 -22.08
N LEU A 262 -2.81 15.70 -22.17
CA LEU A 262 -2.86 16.63 -21.05
C LEU A 262 -4.18 17.42 -21.03
N TYR A 263 -4.74 17.62 -19.84
CA TYR A 263 -5.80 18.59 -19.59
C TYR A 263 -5.38 19.57 -18.51
N TRP A 264 -5.64 20.86 -18.75
CA TRP A 264 -5.20 21.93 -17.85
C TRP A 264 -6.38 22.64 -17.17
N VAL A 265 -6.44 22.53 -15.84
CA VAL A 265 -7.34 23.31 -15.00
C VAL A 265 -6.62 24.59 -14.58
N SER A 266 -6.93 25.69 -15.26
CA SER A 266 -6.40 27.01 -14.93
C SER A 266 -7.35 27.76 -14.01
N GLY A 267 -6.83 28.53 -13.06
CA GLY A 267 -7.69 29.42 -12.29
C GLY A 267 -7.01 30.36 -11.32
N LYS A 268 -7.69 31.46 -10.99
CA LYS A 268 -7.21 32.46 -10.01
C LYS A 268 -6.92 31.85 -8.64
N ALA A 269 -6.11 32.53 -7.82
CA ALA A 269 -5.93 32.16 -6.42
C ALA A 269 -7.30 32.14 -5.71
N GLY A 270 -7.54 31.14 -4.87
CA GLY A 270 -8.82 31.02 -4.15
C GLY A 270 -10.04 30.65 -5.00
N SER A 271 -9.90 30.33 -6.30
CA SER A 271 -11.03 29.95 -7.17
C SER A 271 -11.58 28.53 -6.94
N GLY A 272 -10.95 27.74 -6.07
CA GLY A 272 -11.39 26.36 -5.75
C GLY A 272 -10.69 25.23 -6.52
N LYS A 273 -9.55 25.48 -7.18
CA LYS A 273 -8.81 24.46 -7.97
C LYS A 273 -8.51 23.18 -7.17
N SER A 274 -7.86 23.31 -6.02
CA SER A 274 -7.52 22.16 -5.18
C SER A 274 -8.76 21.41 -4.69
N THR A 275 -9.87 22.12 -4.42
CA THR A 275 -11.15 21.51 -4.06
C THR A 275 -11.73 20.71 -5.23
N LEU A 276 -11.67 21.24 -6.46
CA LEU A 276 -12.06 20.51 -7.67
C LEU A 276 -11.16 19.29 -7.90
N MET A 277 -9.84 19.43 -7.77
CA MET A 277 -8.90 18.32 -7.96
C MET A 277 -9.11 17.21 -6.93
N LYS A 278 -9.38 17.56 -5.65
CA LYS A 278 -9.75 16.59 -4.62
C LYS A 278 -11.09 15.91 -4.93
N TYR A 279 -12.09 16.68 -5.35
CA TYR A 279 -13.38 16.14 -5.79
C TYR A 279 -13.17 15.11 -6.90
N LEU A 280 -12.43 15.46 -7.96
CA LEU A 280 -12.16 14.56 -9.09
C LEU A 280 -11.37 13.30 -8.70
N ASP A 281 -10.39 13.42 -7.80
CA ASP A 281 -9.60 12.29 -7.24
C ASP A 281 -10.48 11.23 -6.58
N GLN A 282 -11.54 11.66 -5.89
CA GLN A 282 -12.38 10.81 -5.05
C GLN A 282 -13.73 10.45 -5.68
N HIS A 283 -14.11 11.08 -6.79
CA HIS A 283 -15.45 10.91 -7.37
C HIS A 283 -15.56 9.66 -8.25
N ASP A 284 -16.54 8.79 -7.95
CA ASP A 284 -16.75 7.52 -8.65
C ASP A 284 -16.94 7.67 -10.17
N GLN A 285 -17.63 8.74 -10.60
CA GLN A 285 -17.83 9.00 -12.02
C GLN A 285 -16.51 9.30 -12.73
N THR A 286 -15.56 10.00 -12.10
CA THR A 286 -14.23 10.23 -12.69
C THR A 286 -13.54 8.90 -12.95
N HIS A 287 -13.55 7.99 -11.97
CA HIS A 287 -12.99 6.65 -12.10
C HIS A 287 -13.69 5.83 -13.19
N ALA A 288 -15.02 5.92 -13.32
CA ALA A 288 -15.78 5.26 -14.37
C ALA A 288 -15.44 5.79 -15.78
N LEU A 289 -15.33 7.11 -15.94
CA LEU A 289 -14.98 7.76 -17.21
C LEU A 289 -13.54 7.41 -17.64
N ILE A 290 -12.58 7.45 -16.72
CA ILE A 290 -11.19 7.10 -17.04
C ILE A 290 -11.05 5.60 -17.34
N ARG A 291 -11.81 4.73 -16.67
CA ARG A 291 -11.86 3.30 -17.01
C ARG A 291 -12.34 3.07 -18.45
N THR A 292 -13.20 3.93 -18.97
CA THR A 292 -13.62 3.86 -20.38
C THR A 292 -12.44 4.11 -21.33
N TRP A 293 -11.54 5.05 -21.00
CA TRP A 293 -10.28 5.24 -21.74
C TRP A 293 -9.31 4.07 -21.56
N ALA A 294 -9.26 3.47 -20.37
CA ALA A 294 -8.40 2.33 -20.10
C ALA A 294 -8.85 1.06 -20.86
N ASN A 295 -10.15 0.93 -21.12
CA ASN A 295 -10.75 -0.24 -21.76
C ASN A 295 -10.34 -1.55 -21.05
N ASP A 296 -9.76 -2.51 -21.77
CA ASP A 296 -9.28 -3.79 -21.21
C ASP A 296 -7.92 -3.68 -20.50
N SER A 297 -7.27 -2.51 -20.55
CA SER A 297 -6.01 -2.27 -19.85
C SER A 297 -6.25 -2.01 -18.36
N GLU A 298 -5.35 -2.49 -17.52
CA GLU A 298 -5.27 -2.14 -16.11
C GLU A 298 -4.99 -0.64 -15.94
N LEU A 299 -5.85 0.02 -15.17
CA LEU A 299 -5.73 1.45 -14.87
C LEU A 299 -4.95 1.67 -13.57
N ILE A 300 -3.83 2.38 -13.66
CA ILE A 300 -3.08 2.91 -12.52
C ILE A 300 -3.43 4.38 -12.36
N PHE A 301 -4.14 4.71 -11.28
CA PHE A 301 -4.48 6.08 -10.91
C PHE A 301 -3.49 6.57 -9.85
N ALA A 302 -2.77 7.65 -10.13
CA ALA A 302 -1.84 8.26 -9.19
C ALA A 302 -2.09 9.77 -9.07
N SER A 303 -2.23 10.27 -7.83
CA SER A 303 -2.44 11.69 -7.58
C SER A 303 -1.37 12.33 -6.70
N PHE A 304 -1.14 13.61 -6.93
CA PHE A 304 -0.21 14.42 -6.16
C PHE A 304 -0.77 15.84 -5.97
N PHE A 305 -0.64 16.38 -4.77
CA PHE A 305 -1.08 17.72 -4.43
C PHE A 305 0.11 18.51 -3.90
N PHE A 306 0.57 19.50 -4.67
CA PHE A 306 1.58 20.43 -4.20
C PHE A 306 1.06 21.23 -3.00
N TYR A 307 1.99 21.59 -2.12
CA TYR A 307 1.66 22.38 -0.93
C TYR A 307 2.68 23.49 -0.66
N ALA A 308 2.33 24.71 -1.07
CA ALA A 308 3.14 25.92 -0.91
C ALA A 308 3.41 26.33 0.55
N LEU A 309 2.60 25.89 1.51
CA LEU A 309 2.85 26.11 2.95
C LEU A 309 3.48 24.88 3.62
N GLY A 310 3.77 23.84 2.83
CA GLY A 310 4.53 22.70 3.29
C GLY A 310 6.03 22.99 3.41
N ARG A 311 6.79 22.02 3.93
CA ARG A 311 8.26 22.05 3.96
C ARG A 311 8.86 22.30 2.57
N SER A 312 10.11 22.76 2.50
CA SER A 312 10.89 22.73 1.25
C SER A 312 10.82 21.38 0.55
N GLU A 313 10.88 20.29 1.32
CA GLU A 313 10.70 18.94 0.78
C GLU A 313 9.35 18.75 0.06
N GLN A 314 8.25 19.31 0.59
CA GLN A 314 6.84 19.27 0.07
C GLN A 314 6.63 19.96 -1.28
N LYS A 315 7.60 20.74 -1.75
CA LYS A 315 7.53 21.51 -2.99
C LYS A 315 8.52 21.00 -4.05
N SER A 316 9.33 20.01 -3.67
CA SER A 316 10.43 19.50 -4.48
C SER A 316 9.97 18.46 -5.50
N GLN A 317 10.71 18.37 -6.60
CA GLN A 317 10.54 17.31 -7.60
C GLN A 317 10.69 15.92 -6.99
N SER A 318 11.52 15.80 -5.94
CA SER A 318 11.74 14.57 -5.19
C SER A 318 10.44 13.99 -4.65
N ARG A 319 9.57 14.79 -4.02
CA ARG A 319 8.30 14.29 -3.47
C ARG A 319 7.26 13.96 -4.51
N LEU A 320 7.17 14.75 -5.58
CA LEU A 320 6.31 14.42 -6.71
C LEU A 320 6.69 13.02 -7.23
N LEU A 321 7.96 12.82 -7.58
CA LEU A 321 8.45 11.56 -8.12
C LEU A 321 8.26 10.41 -7.13
N ARG A 322 8.65 10.60 -5.88
CA ARG A 322 8.54 9.59 -4.83
C ARG A 322 7.08 9.17 -4.59
N SER A 323 6.14 10.12 -4.60
CA SER A 323 4.71 9.86 -4.44
C SER A 323 4.12 9.12 -5.65
N LEU A 324 4.45 9.53 -6.88
CA LEU A 324 3.97 8.86 -8.08
C LEU A 324 4.54 7.44 -8.20
N LEU A 325 5.84 7.27 -7.94
CA LEU A 325 6.49 5.95 -7.93
C LEU A 325 5.88 5.03 -6.87
N TYR A 326 5.64 5.55 -5.66
CA TYR A 326 4.96 4.79 -4.61
C TYR A 326 3.60 4.28 -5.07
N GLN A 327 2.74 5.14 -5.63
CA GLN A 327 1.40 4.73 -6.09
C GLN A 327 1.44 3.72 -7.24
N ILE A 328 2.33 3.94 -8.22
CA ILE A 328 2.44 3.05 -9.38
C ILE A 328 2.92 1.68 -8.95
N LEU A 329 4.00 1.63 -8.16
CA LEU A 329 4.58 0.35 -7.73
C LEU A 329 3.68 -0.38 -6.72
N GLU A 330 2.68 0.29 -6.13
CA GLU A 330 1.77 -0.33 -5.16
C GLU A 330 0.75 -1.18 -5.91
N ARG A 331 0.35 -0.69 -7.08
CA ARG A 331 -0.50 -1.38 -8.04
C ARG A 331 0.27 -2.39 -8.88
N ASP A 332 1.53 -2.09 -9.21
CA ASP A 332 2.41 -2.99 -9.94
C ASP A 332 3.74 -3.28 -9.20
N PRO A 333 3.70 -4.11 -8.13
CA PRO A 333 4.91 -4.46 -7.38
C PRO A 333 5.96 -5.18 -8.23
N SER A 334 5.53 -5.87 -9.29
CA SER A 334 6.40 -6.63 -10.20
C SER A 334 7.38 -5.74 -10.95
N ALA A 335 7.02 -4.48 -11.18
CA ALA A 335 7.87 -3.51 -11.88
C ALA A 335 9.00 -2.93 -11.00
N THR A 336 8.98 -3.15 -9.68
CA THR A 336 9.92 -2.54 -8.72
C THR A 336 11.38 -2.81 -9.06
N GLU A 337 11.74 -4.07 -9.34
CA GLU A 337 13.12 -4.47 -9.64
C GLU A 337 13.66 -3.79 -10.89
N SER A 338 12.83 -3.71 -11.94
CA SER A 338 13.23 -3.15 -13.22
C SER A 338 13.22 -1.62 -13.23
N ALA A 339 12.29 -0.99 -12.50
CA ALA A 339 12.21 0.47 -12.38
C ALA A 339 13.29 1.05 -11.45
N LEU A 340 13.61 0.35 -10.35
CA LEU A 340 14.56 0.78 -9.32
C LEU A 340 15.67 -0.26 -9.08
N PRO A 341 16.49 -0.60 -10.11
CA PRO A 341 17.46 -1.69 -10.05
C PRO A 341 18.63 -1.41 -9.11
N HIS A 342 18.93 -0.14 -8.82
CA HIS A 342 19.98 0.22 -7.86
C HIS A 342 19.50 0.01 -6.42
N MET A 343 18.31 0.50 -6.08
CA MET A 343 17.69 0.22 -4.78
C MET A 343 17.44 -1.28 -4.55
N TRP A 344 17.03 -2.01 -5.61
CA TRP A 344 16.89 -3.46 -5.54
C TRP A 344 18.18 -4.16 -5.16
N ARG A 345 19.29 -3.76 -5.79
CA ARG A 345 20.63 -4.27 -5.46
C ARG A 345 21.05 -3.88 -4.04
N GLU A 346 20.84 -2.62 -3.64
CA GLU A 346 21.14 -2.16 -2.28
C GLU A 346 20.40 -3.00 -1.22
N ALA A 347 19.11 -3.23 -1.44
CA ALA A 347 18.30 -4.09 -0.58
C ALA A 347 18.78 -5.54 -0.54
N CYS A 348 19.24 -6.10 -1.68
CA CYS A 348 19.80 -7.45 -1.75
C CYS A 348 21.10 -7.61 -0.94
N TYR A 349 21.93 -6.57 -0.87
CA TYR A 349 23.24 -6.62 -0.23
C TYR A 349 23.26 -6.09 1.21
N SER A 350 22.18 -5.45 1.68
CA SER A 350 22.08 -4.98 3.06
C SER A 350 21.94 -6.16 4.04
N GLN A 351 23.07 -6.63 4.56
CA GLN A 351 23.14 -7.71 5.57
C GLN A 351 22.64 -7.28 6.95
N GLN A 352 22.38 -5.99 7.16
CA GLN A 352 22.07 -5.41 8.46
C GLN A 352 20.89 -4.44 8.36
N SER A 353 19.70 -4.99 8.63
CA SER A 353 18.46 -4.29 8.99
C SER A 353 17.71 -3.53 7.89
N PHE A 354 16.39 -3.78 7.85
CA PHE A 354 15.34 -3.21 6.98
C PHE A 354 15.19 -1.68 7.02
N GLN A 355 16.00 -0.96 7.80
CA GLN A 355 15.67 0.38 8.27
C GLN A 355 16.39 1.52 7.53
N ASN A 356 17.35 1.23 6.65
CA ASN A 356 18.29 2.26 6.16
C ASN A 356 18.45 2.37 4.63
N ILE A 357 17.53 1.85 3.80
CA ILE A 357 17.58 2.14 2.36
C ILE A 357 17.35 3.64 2.17
N GLN A 358 18.32 4.32 1.56
CA GLN A 358 18.21 5.75 1.32
C GLN A 358 17.19 6.06 0.22
N VAL A 359 16.60 7.24 0.29
CA VAL A 359 15.71 7.73 -0.77
C VAL A 359 16.54 7.91 -2.05
N PRO A 360 16.09 7.37 -3.19
CA PRO A 360 16.83 7.46 -4.45
C PRO A 360 16.98 8.93 -4.89
N PRO A 361 18.09 9.30 -5.56
CA PRO A 361 18.26 10.62 -6.14
C PRO A 361 17.14 10.96 -7.14
N VAL A 362 16.85 12.26 -7.31
CA VAL A 362 15.83 12.76 -8.27
C VAL A 362 16.07 12.23 -9.69
N ALA A 363 17.33 12.15 -10.13
CA ALA A 363 17.69 11.63 -11.44
C ALA A 363 17.31 10.15 -11.61
N GLU A 364 17.55 9.32 -10.57
CA GLU A 364 17.17 7.91 -10.57
C GLU A 364 15.65 7.76 -10.60
N MET A 365 14.93 8.50 -9.74
CA MET A 365 13.46 8.46 -9.72
C MET A 365 12.82 8.95 -11.02
N THR A 366 13.42 9.97 -11.66
CA THR A 366 12.96 10.48 -12.96
C THR A 366 13.13 9.41 -14.02
N ALA A 367 14.28 8.72 -14.05
CA ALA A 367 14.52 7.62 -14.97
C ALA A 367 13.58 6.44 -14.71
N ALA A 368 13.33 6.10 -13.44
CA ALA A 368 12.39 5.05 -13.04
C ALA A 368 10.96 5.36 -13.50
N LEU A 369 10.48 6.58 -13.30
CA LEU A 369 9.15 6.98 -13.71
C LEU A 369 9.01 6.98 -15.24
N ARG A 370 10.02 7.48 -15.96
CA ARG A 370 10.09 7.40 -17.42
C ARG A 370 10.05 5.96 -17.90
N ASP A 371 10.84 5.08 -17.29
CA ASP A 371 10.87 3.65 -17.62
C ASP A 371 9.49 3.01 -17.43
N LEU A 372 8.84 3.25 -16.28
CA LEU A 372 7.46 2.79 -16.00
C LEU A 372 6.43 3.32 -17.01
N CYS A 373 6.54 4.59 -17.41
CA CYS A 373 5.67 5.14 -18.44
C CYS A 373 5.99 4.57 -19.83
N SER A 374 7.27 4.32 -20.11
CA SER A 374 7.76 3.90 -21.43
C SER A 374 7.62 2.42 -21.72
N LYS A 375 7.61 1.54 -20.69
CA LYS A 375 7.58 0.08 -20.86
C LYS A 375 6.43 -0.31 -21.78
N VAL A 376 6.84 -0.68 -23.01
CA VAL A 376 6.06 -0.69 -24.27
C VAL A 376 4.99 -1.82 -24.31
N HIS A 377 4.57 -2.38 -23.19
CA HIS A 377 3.57 -3.45 -23.17
C HIS A 377 2.19 -2.96 -22.71
N ALA A 378 1.40 -2.68 -23.75
CA ALA A 378 -0.05 -2.59 -24.01
C ALA A 378 -1.13 -2.82 -22.92
N ASP A 379 -0.85 -3.38 -21.75
CA ASP A 379 -1.90 -3.78 -20.81
C ASP A 379 -2.15 -2.78 -19.69
N LYS A 380 -1.35 -1.70 -19.57
CA LYS A 380 -1.49 -0.70 -18.50
C LYS A 380 -1.66 0.72 -19.02
N LYS A 381 -2.52 1.46 -18.35
CA LYS A 381 -2.83 2.87 -18.60
C LYS A 381 -2.61 3.64 -17.30
N ILE A 382 -1.86 4.73 -17.36
CA ILE A 382 -1.49 5.52 -16.18
C ILE A 382 -2.19 6.88 -16.26
N PHE A 383 -3.00 7.18 -15.25
CA PHE A 383 -3.63 8.48 -15.09
C PHE A 383 -2.96 9.25 -13.94
N PHE A 384 -2.44 10.43 -14.26
CA PHE A 384 -1.86 11.35 -13.29
C PHE A 384 -2.80 12.52 -13.00
N LEU A 385 -3.10 12.75 -11.73
CA LEU A 385 -3.81 13.94 -11.25
C LEU A 385 -2.86 14.78 -10.40
N ILE A 386 -2.45 15.95 -10.88
CA ILE A 386 -1.43 16.77 -10.23
C ILE A 386 -1.99 18.18 -9.96
N ASP A 387 -2.28 18.46 -8.69
CA ASP A 387 -2.79 19.77 -8.25
C ASP A 387 -1.66 20.74 -7.89
N GLY A 388 -1.74 21.98 -8.39
CA GLY A 388 -0.92 23.09 -7.94
C GLY A 388 0.50 23.10 -8.48
N ILE A 389 0.73 22.81 -9.76
CA ILE A 389 2.10 22.81 -10.33
C ILE A 389 2.79 24.19 -10.27
N ASP A 390 2.04 25.29 -10.06
CA ASP A 390 2.59 26.62 -9.79
C ASP A 390 3.19 26.77 -8.38
N GLU A 391 2.99 25.79 -7.51
CA GLU A 391 3.58 25.73 -6.16
C GLU A 391 4.90 24.92 -6.15
N TYR A 392 5.40 24.52 -7.32
CA TYR A 392 6.69 23.88 -7.50
C TYR A 392 7.84 24.84 -7.11
N GLU A 393 8.80 24.36 -6.31
CA GLU A 393 9.91 25.20 -5.83
C GLU A 393 10.94 25.55 -6.93
N GLY A 394 11.03 24.73 -7.98
CA GLY A 394 11.92 24.98 -9.11
C GLY A 394 11.34 25.99 -10.10
N LYS A 395 11.87 26.01 -11.33
CA LYS A 395 11.32 26.88 -12.38
C LYS A 395 10.06 26.25 -12.96
N ASP A 396 9.01 27.05 -13.13
CA ASP A 396 7.77 26.63 -13.78
C ASP A 396 7.99 25.96 -15.14
N LEU A 397 8.97 26.45 -15.92
CA LEU A 397 9.32 25.85 -17.21
C LEU A 397 9.87 24.43 -17.08
N ASP A 398 10.57 24.11 -16.00
CA ASP A 398 11.16 22.80 -15.79
C ASP A 398 10.08 21.77 -15.46
N ILE A 399 9.13 22.11 -14.57
CA ILE A 399 7.97 21.25 -14.29
C ILE A 399 7.05 21.15 -15.51
N ALA A 400 6.82 22.24 -16.26
CA ALA A 400 5.99 22.21 -17.46
C ALA A 400 6.59 21.30 -18.56
N ARG A 401 7.92 21.35 -18.75
CA ARG A 401 8.63 20.45 -19.66
C ARG A 401 8.53 19.00 -19.20
N PHE A 402 8.70 18.73 -17.92
CA PHE A 402 8.57 17.39 -17.36
C PHE A 402 7.16 16.82 -17.56
N ILE A 403 6.12 17.59 -17.30
CA ILE A 403 4.73 17.18 -17.56
C ILE A 403 4.50 16.91 -19.06
N SER A 404 5.01 17.78 -19.94
CA SER A 404 4.90 17.60 -21.40
C SER A 404 5.66 16.36 -21.88
N GLU A 405 6.78 16.03 -21.24
CA GLU A 405 7.53 14.80 -21.52
C GLU A 405 6.71 13.56 -21.12
N LEU A 406 6.12 13.56 -19.92
CA LEU A 406 5.25 12.45 -19.48
C LEU A 406 4.01 12.29 -20.37
N GLU A 407 3.43 13.41 -20.84
CA GLU A 407 2.30 13.42 -21.77
C GLU A 407 2.65 12.73 -23.11
N SER A 408 3.91 12.75 -23.53
CA SER A 408 4.33 12.17 -24.81
C SER A 408 4.20 10.64 -24.86
N PHE A 409 4.05 9.97 -23.71
CA PHE A 409 3.84 8.53 -23.64
C PHE A 409 2.37 8.17 -23.96
N PRO A 410 2.11 7.25 -24.91
CA PRO A 410 0.76 6.96 -25.43
C PRO A 410 -0.19 6.29 -24.42
N ASN A 411 0.34 5.76 -23.32
CA ASN A 411 -0.38 5.12 -22.21
C ASN A 411 -0.59 6.06 -21.01
N VAL A 412 -0.12 7.31 -21.08
CA VAL A 412 -0.20 8.27 -19.99
C VAL A 412 -1.26 9.34 -20.29
N LYS A 413 -2.12 9.62 -19.32
CA LYS A 413 -3.07 10.73 -19.34
C LYS A 413 -2.86 11.60 -18.09
N ILE A 414 -2.83 12.91 -18.26
CA ILE A 414 -2.46 13.84 -17.17
C ILE A 414 -3.50 14.94 -17.04
N LEU A 415 -4.01 15.11 -15.83
CA LEU A 415 -4.81 16.26 -15.43
C LEU A 415 -3.98 17.12 -14.49
N VAL A 416 -3.70 18.36 -14.86
CA VAL A 416 -2.93 19.30 -14.01
C VAL A 416 -3.74 20.53 -13.65
N SER A 417 -3.52 21.07 -12.46
CA SER A 417 -4.06 22.38 -12.07
C SER A 417 -2.95 23.41 -11.85
N SER A 418 -3.19 24.66 -12.24
CA SER A 418 -2.28 25.75 -11.90
C SER A 418 -2.96 27.13 -11.87
N ARG A 419 -2.27 28.12 -11.31
CA ARG A 419 -2.53 29.53 -11.61
C ARG A 419 -2.21 29.87 -13.08
N PRO A 420 -2.87 30.89 -13.65
CA PRO A 420 -2.56 31.39 -14.99
C PRO A 420 -1.19 32.09 -15.01
N HIS A 421 -0.11 31.33 -15.19
CA HIS A 421 1.26 31.85 -15.28
C HIS A 421 1.80 31.73 -16.72
N PRO A 422 2.62 32.68 -17.23
CA PRO A 422 3.10 32.69 -18.61
C PRO A 422 3.80 31.39 -19.06
N ALA A 423 4.53 30.74 -18.15
CA ALA A 423 5.21 29.47 -18.44
C ALA A 423 4.21 28.36 -18.81
N PHE A 424 3.13 28.22 -18.04
CA PHE A 424 2.10 27.21 -18.29
C PHE A 424 1.22 27.55 -19.50
N PHE A 425 0.93 28.83 -19.75
CA PHE A 425 0.28 29.22 -21.01
C PHE A 425 1.13 28.85 -22.23
N THR A 426 2.43 29.13 -22.17
CA THR A 426 3.34 28.79 -23.27
C THR A 426 3.38 27.28 -23.51
N ALA A 427 3.37 26.48 -22.44
CA ALA A 427 3.44 25.02 -22.55
C ALA A 427 2.11 24.35 -22.92
N PHE A 428 0.97 24.83 -22.39
CA PHE A 428 -0.29 24.06 -22.37
C PHE A 428 -1.45 24.73 -23.12
N SER A 429 -1.29 25.95 -23.66
CA SER A 429 -2.39 26.68 -24.32
C SER A 429 -3.01 25.98 -25.53
N GLN A 430 -2.32 25.02 -26.13
CA GLN A 430 -2.83 24.22 -27.26
C GLN A 430 -3.54 22.92 -26.80
N ARG A 431 -3.62 22.68 -25.49
CA ARG A 431 -4.25 21.50 -24.89
C ARG A 431 -5.64 21.85 -24.36
N PRO A 432 -6.54 20.86 -24.25
CA PRO A 432 -7.82 21.03 -23.59
C PRO A 432 -7.67 21.70 -22.23
N MET A 433 -8.47 22.74 -21.97
CA MET A 433 -8.42 23.45 -20.72
C MET A 433 -9.78 23.94 -20.24
N MET A 434 -9.86 24.18 -18.93
CA MET A 434 -10.92 24.98 -18.33
C MET A 434 -10.36 26.10 -17.49
N ARG A 435 -11.11 27.21 -17.41
CA ARG A 435 -10.80 28.36 -16.57
C ARG A 435 -11.79 28.42 -15.42
N LEU A 436 -11.38 27.94 -14.25
CA LEU A 436 -12.30 27.67 -13.16
C LEU A 436 -13.09 28.90 -12.69
N GLN A 437 -12.46 30.09 -12.63
CA GLN A 437 -13.17 31.31 -12.22
C GLN A 437 -14.32 31.72 -13.17
N ASP A 438 -14.30 31.24 -14.41
CA ASP A 438 -15.34 31.56 -15.38
C ASP A 438 -16.55 30.61 -15.24
N LEU A 439 -16.36 29.47 -14.54
CA LEU A 439 -17.34 28.38 -14.43
C LEU A 439 -17.99 28.29 -13.05
N THR A 440 -17.36 28.84 -12.00
CA THR A 440 -17.88 28.77 -10.61
C THR A 440 -18.99 29.76 -10.29
N LYS A 441 -19.46 30.55 -11.26
CA LYS A 441 -20.45 31.61 -11.00
C LYS A 441 -21.76 31.08 -10.40
N HIS A 442 -22.25 29.92 -10.88
CA HIS A 442 -23.46 29.30 -10.34
C HIS A 442 -23.21 28.79 -8.91
N ASP A 443 -22.11 28.08 -8.68
CA ASP A 443 -21.72 27.60 -7.35
C ASP A 443 -21.58 28.73 -6.33
N VAL A 444 -21.03 29.87 -6.75
CA VAL A 444 -20.93 31.08 -5.93
C VAL A 444 -22.32 31.60 -5.57
N ALA A 445 -23.28 31.57 -6.49
CA ALA A 445 -24.66 31.98 -6.22
C ALA A 445 -25.34 31.01 -5.23
N THR A 446 -25.22 29.70 -5.46
CA THR A 446 -25.72 28.67 -4.54
C THR A 446 -25.15 28.87 -3.13
N TYR A 447 -23.84 29.09 -3.01
CA TYR A 447 -23.22 29.36 -1.72
C TYR A 447 -23.77 30.63 -1.04
N VAL A 448 -23.95 31.72 -1.78
CA VAL A 448 -24.53 32.98 -1.25
C VAL A 448 -25.96 32.75 -0.78
N ASP A 449 -26.76 31.99 -1.52
CA ASP A 449 -28.15 31.71 -1.17
C ASP A 449 -28.24 30.82 0.08
N ASP A 450 -27.43 29.76 0.15
CA ASP A 450 -27.38 28.85 1.30
C ASP A 450 -26.86 29.51 2.58
N THR A 451 -26.05 30.56 2.45
CA THR A 451 -25.42 31.23 3.60
C THR A 451 -26.14 32.53 3.98
N VAL A 452 -26.16 33.51 3.08
CA VAL A 452 -26.67 34.85 3.34
C VAL A 452 -28.18 34.89 3.18
N ALA A 453 -28.73 34.42 2.05
CA ALA A 453 -30.17 34.51 1.81
C ALA A 453 -30.99 33.64 2.78
N SER A 454 -30.42 32.49 3.18
CA SER A 454 -31.03 31.56 4.14
C SER A 454 -30.87 31.99 5.61
N HIS A 455 -30.12 33.06 5.91
CA HIS A 455 -29.97 33.54 7.27
C HIS A 455 -31.32 34.01 7.85
N PRO A 456 -31.72 33.63 9.08
CA PRO A 456 -33.06 33.93 9.62
C PRO A 456 -33.44 35.42 9.58
N TYR A 457 -32.47 36.29 9.84
CA TYR A 457 -32.66 37.74 9.76
C TYR A 457 -32.82 38.22 8.31
N MET A 458 -32.01 37.70 7.38
CA MET A 458 -32.12 38.04 5.95
C MET A 458 -33.45 37.57 5.36
N VAL A 459 -33.94 36.39 5.76
CA VAL A 459 -35.28 35.89 5.38
C VAL A 459 -36.37 36.85 5.86
N THR A 460 -36.24 37.40 7.06
CA THR A 460 -37.19 38.39 7.61
C THR A 460 -37.17 39.69 6.81
N LEU A 461 -35.97 40.22 6.53
CA LEU A 461 -35.80 41.40 5.69
C LEU A 461 -36.33 41.19 4.27
N SER A 462 -36.14 40.01 3.70
CA SER A 462 -36.57 39.68 2.34
C SER A 462 -38.10 39.63 2.20
N LYS A 463 -38.85 39.35 3.28
CA LYS A 463 -40.32 39.44 3.27
C LYS A 463 -40.81 40.89 3.18
N LEU A 464 -40.05 41.83 3.75
CA LEU A 464 -40.37 43.24 3.78
C LEU A 464 -39.88 43.97 2.52
N SER A 465 -38.71 43.59 2.00
CA SER A 465 -38.05 44.29 0.89
C SER A 465 -37.26 43.31 0.01
N PRO A 466 -37.94 42.44 -0.75
CA PRO A 466 -37.30 41.36 -1.52
C PRO A 466 -36.35 41.85 -2.61
N PHE A 467 -36.67 42.99 -3.24
CA PHE A 467 -35.80 43.58 -4.26
C PHE A 467 -34.46 44.04 -3.68
N GLU A 468 -34.50 44.66 -2.50
CA GLU A 468 -33.33 45.24 -1.87
C GLU A 468 -32.40 44.16 -1.30
N THR A 469 -32.95 43.12 -0.70
CA THR A 469 -32.17 41.96 -0.21
C THR A 469 -31.61 41.15 -1.38
N GLY A 470 -32.37 40.96 -2.46
CA GLY A 470 -31.87 40.33 -3.68
C GLY A 470 -30.73 41.11 -4.34
N ALA A 471 -30.72 42.45 -4.23
CA ALA A 471 -29.60 43.26 -4.73
C ALA A 471 -28.29 42.99 -3.94
N ILE A 472 -28.37 42.68 -2.65
CA ILE A 472 -27.21 42.33 -1.82
C ILE A 472 -26.59 41.03 -2.31
N THR A 473 -27.39 39.97 -2.46
CA THR A 473 -26.90 38.65 -2.90
C THR A 473 -26.32 38.71 -4.31
N GLN A 474 -27.02 39.37 -5.25
CA GLN A 474 -26.51 39.57 -6.61
C GLN A 474 -25.19 40.34 -6.64
N LYS A 475 -25.02 41.34 -5.77
CA LYS A 475 -23.78 42.13 -5.70
C LYS A 475 -22.61 41.31 -5.17
N LEU A 476 -22.84 40.44 -4.18
CA LEU A 476 -21.84 39.48 -3.69
C LEU A 476 -21.38 38.55 -4.82
N VAL A 477 -22.32 37.91 -5.52
CA VAL A 477 -22.02 37.00 -6.64
C VAL A 477 -21.22 37.71 -7.73
N LYS A 478 -21.63 38.94 -8.08
CA LYS A 478 -20.94 39.75 -9.10
C LYS A 478 -19.53 40.16 -8.68
N LYS A 479 -19.32 40.56 -7.43
CA LYS A 479 -17.99 41.01 -6.94
C LYS A 479 -17.02 39.84 -6.80
N ALA A 480 -17.50 38.65 -6.44
CA ALA A 480 -16.67 37.46 -6.27
C ALA A 480 -15.84 37.10 -7.52
N SER A 481 -16.31 37.41 -8.72
CA SER A 481 -15.55 37.21 -9.97
C SER A 481 -14.93 35.80 -10.10
N GLY A 482 -15.66 34.79 -9.62
CA GLY A 482 -15.24 33.38 -9.61
C GLY A 482 -14.22 32.98 -8.53
N VAL A 483 -13.85 33.88 -7.62
CA VAL A 483 -12.93 33.61 -6.51
C VAL A 483 -13.72 33.13 -5.29
N PHE A 484 -13.74 31.82 -5.08
CA PHE A 484 -14.55 31.20 -4.03
C PHE A 484 -14.12 31.61 -2.61
N LEU A 485 -12.81 31.77 -2.36
CA LEU A 485 -12.34 32.28 -1.06
C LEU A 485 -12.87 33.70 -0.77
N TRP A 486 -12.98 34.55 -1.79
CA TRP A 486 -13.52 35.89 -1.66
C TRP A 486 -14.98 35.84 -1.21
N VAL A 487 -15.81 35.00 -1.84
CA VAL A 487 -17.23 34.91 -1.47
C VAL A 487 -17.43 34.37 -0.06
N VAL A 488 -16.61 33.40 0.38
CA VAL A 488 -16.66 32.89 1.76
C VAL A 488 -16.41 34.00 2.77
N LEU A 489 -15.39 34.84 2.54
CA LEU A 489 -15.05 35.96 3.42
C LEU A 489 -16.09 37.08 3.36
N ALA A 490 -16.58 37.41 2.17
CA ALA A 490 -17.61 38.42 1.98
C ALA A 490 -18.94 38.03 2.65
N CYS A 491 -19.38 36.77 2.50
CA CYS A 491 -20.57 36.26 3.17
C CYS A 491 -20.44 36.33 4.69
N ARG A 492 -19.27 35.97 5.26
CA ARG A 492 -19.04 36.10 6.71
C ARG A 492 -19.24 37.54 7.19
N SER A 493 -18.69 38.50 6.46
CA SER A 493 -18.88 39.92 6.75
C SER A 493 -20.36 40.31 6.77
N VAL A 494 -21.15 39.85 5.78
CA VAL A 494 -22.59 40.15 5.73
C VAL A 494 -23.38 39.43 6.83
N ILE A 495 -23.02 38.19 7.16
CA ILE A 495 -23.64 37.41 8.25
C ILE A 495 -23.40 38.11 9.60
N GLU A 496 -22.18 38.57 9.87
CA GLU A 496 -21.90 39.36 11.08
C GLU A 496 -22.81 40.60 11.18
N GLY A 497 -23.01 41.32 10.07
CA GLY A 497 -23.96 42.44 10.05
C GLY A 497 -25.42 42.01 10.27
N CYS A 498 -25.79 40.80 9.85
CA CYS A 498 -27.13 40.26 10.14
C CYS A 498 -27.29 39.92 11.63
N ASP A 499 -26.24 39.38 12.26
CA ASP A 499 -26.23 39.05 13.70
C ASP A 499 -26.27 40.33 14.56
N ASP A 500 -25.69 41.42 14.06
CA ASP A 500 -25.78 42.76 14.65
C ASP A 500 -27.11 43.49 14.35
N PHE A 501 -28.05 42.83 13.66
CA PHE A 501 -29.34 43.38 13.23
C PHE A 501 -29.22 44.68 12.39
N CYS A 502 -28.18 44.78 11.56
CA CYS A 502 -28.00 45.91 10.65
C CYS A 502 -29.18 46.06 9.68
N THR A 503 -29.53 47.30 9.38
CA THR A 503 -30.51 47.65 8.35
C THR A 503 -30.03 47.20 6.95
N ILE A 504 -30.98 47.07 6.02
CA ILE A 504 -30.67 46.73 4.62
C ILE A 504 -29.67 47.72 4.00
N ALA A 505 -29.75 49.01 4.36
CA ALA A 505 -28.83 50.03 3.88
C ALA A 505 -27.40 49.79 4.37
N GLU A 506 -27.23 49.49 5.66
CA GLU A 506 -25.93 49.17 6.27
C GLU A 506 -25.34 47.87 5.68
N LEU A 507 -26.17 46.84 5.44
CA LEU A 507 -25.72 45.60 4.79
C LEU A 507 -25.26 45.86 3.34
N LYS A 508 -25.97 46.71 2.60
CA LYS A 508 -25.55 47.13 1.25
C LYS A 508 -24.23 47.89 1.28
N GLU A 509 -24.09 48.87 2.17
CA GLU A 509 -22.86 49.63 2.35
C GLU A 509 -21.69 48.71 2.71
N ARG A 510 -21.92 47.75 3.61
CA ARG A 510 -20.91 46.75 3.97
C ARG A 510 -20.43 45.94 2.77
N VAL A 511 -21.32 45.52 1.87
CA VAL A 511 -20.93 44.85 0.62
C VAL A 511 -20.16 45.80 -0.31
N ASP A 512 -20.48 47.09 -0.30
CA ASP A 512 -19.88 48.10 -1.17
C ASP A 512 -18.44 48.39 -0.78
N GLU A 513 -18.18 48.46 0.52
CA GLU A 513 -16.84 48.63 1.10
C GLU A 513 -15.89 47.46 0.81
N LEU A 514 -16.40 46.25 0.55
CA LEU A 514 -15.53 45.09 0.29
C LEU A 514 -14.73 45.29 -1.01
N PRO A 515 -13.40 45.20 -1.00
CA PRO A 515 -12.63 45.24 -2.23
C PRO A 515 -12.97 44.08 -3.17
N LYS A 516 -12.65 44.21 -4.48
CA LYS A 516 -12.94 43.16 -5.47
C LYS A 516 -11.88 42.07 -5.52
N GLU A 517 -10.61 42.44 -5.38
CA GLU A 517 -9.51 41.47 -5.39
C GLU A 517 -9.32 40.86 -4.00
N ILE A 518 -8.85 39.61 -3.96
CA ILE A 518 -8.73 38.85 -2.70
C ILE A 518 -7.61 39.40 -1.83
N GLU A 519 -6.53 39.87 -2.42
CA GLU A 519 -5.40 40.50 -1.75
C GLU A 519 -5.86 41.77 -1.01
N ASP A 520 -6.59 42.64 -1.72
CA ASP A 520 -7.16 43.86 -1.15
C ASP A 520 -8.18 43.55 -0.05
N LEU A 521 -8.97 42.47 -0.20
CA LEU A 521 -9.92 42.05 0.83
C LEU A 521 -9.19 41.58 2.10
N ILE A 522 -8.08 40.87 1.97
CA ILE A 522 -7.24 40.46 3.11
C ILE A 522 -6.64 41.70 3.78
N GLU A 523 -6.10 42.65 3.01
CA GLU A 523 -5.58 43.90 3.54
C GLU A 523 -6.67 44.69 4.29
N HIS A 524 -7.86 44.80 3.71
CA HIS A 524 -9.02 45.44 4.34
C HIS A 524 -9.38 44.80 5.68
N MET A 525 -9.37 43.46 5.77
CA MET A 525 -9.59 42.75 7.04
C MET A 525 -8.49 43.07 8.07
N LEU A 526 -7.21 43.10 7.65
CA LEU A 526 -6.09 43.41 8.54
C LEU A 526 -6.12 44.85 9.05
N VAL A 527 -6.57 45.80 8.22
CA VAL A 527 -6.73 47.22 8.60
C VAL A 527 -7.89 47.41 9.58
N LYS A 528 -8.97 46.62 9.45
CA LYS A 528 -10.15 46.67 10.33
C LYS A 528 -9.94 46.04 11.72
N ILE A 529 -8.83 45.36 11.97
CA ILE A 529 -8.50 44.83 13.31
C ILE A 529 -8.40 46.02 14.30
N ASP A 530 -9.10 45.93 15.43
CA ASP A 530 -9.03 46.92 16.51
C ASP A 530 -7.55 47.19 16.87
N PRO A 531 -7.11 48.47 16.91
CA PRO A 531 -5.73 48.83 17.24
C PRO A 531 -5.17 48.14 18.49
N ARG A 532 -6.03 47.83 19.48
CA ARG A 532 -5.66 47.10 20.71
C ARG A 532 -5.15 45.69 20.46
N TRP A 533 -5.66 45.01 19.43
CA TRP A 533 -5.31 43.62 19.11
C TRP A 533 -4.34 43.50 17.93
N LYS A 534 -4.01 44.61 17.28
CA LYS A 534 -3.20 44.60 16.05
C LYS A 534 -1.80 44.02 16.28
N GLN A 535 -1.16 44.34 17.39
CA GLN A 535 0.17 43.78 17.71
C GLN A 535 0.10 42.26 17.93
N GLU A 536 -0.85 41.79 18.73
CA GLU A 536 -1.06 40.37 19.02
C GLU A 536 -1.42 39.60 17.75
N ALA A 537 -2.30 40.15 16.91
CA ALA A 537 -2.64 39.55 15.61
C ALA A 537 -1.41 39.42 14.70
N MET A 538 -0.56 40.45 14.61
CA MET A 538 0.67 40.38 13.82
C MET A 538 1.67 39.37 14.39
N LYS A 539 1.80 39.26 15.73
CA LYS A 539 2.63 38.22 16.38
C LYS A 539 2.12 36.83 16.05
N LEU A 540 0.80 36.61 16.06
CA LEU A 540 0.19 35.32 15.71
C LEU A 540 0.38 34.98 14.23
N ILE A 541 0.18 35.93 13.32
CA ILE A 541 0.43 35.73 11.88
C ILE A 541 1.90 35.38 11.66
N GLN A 542 2.82 36.12 12.29
CA GLN A 542 4.25 35.83 12.21
C GLN A 542 4.56 34.45 12.78
N LEU A 543 3.99 34.10 13.94
CA LEU A 543 4.19 32.80 14.57
C LEU A 543 3.71 31.67 13.66
N VAL A 544 2.50 31.77 13.09
CA VAL A 544 1.95 30.79 12.15
C VAL A 544 2.84 30.67 10.93
N TYR A 545 3.22 31.80 10.32
CA TYR A 545 4.11 31.82 9.16
C TYR A 545 5.49 31.19 9.45
N THR A 546 6.04 31.41 10.65
CA THR A 546 7.32 30.82 11.06
C THR A 546 7.21 29.36 11.53
N ASN A 547 6.09 28.97 12.15
CA ASN A 547 5.90 27.63 12.73
C ASN A 547 5.33 26.60 11.75
N GLU A 548 4.63 27.00 10.70
CA GLU A 548 4.26 26.06 9.62
C GLU A 548 5.51 25.46 8.92
N GLY A 549 6.71 26.03 9.18
CA GLY A 549 8.02 25.47 8.81
C GLY A 549 8.79 24.71 9.91
N CYS A 550 8.33 24.65 11.17
CA CYS A 550 9.10 24.11 12.32
C CYS A 550 8.37 22.95 13.03
N GLU A 551 8.92 21.73 13.01
CA GLU A 551 8.36 20.51 13.65
C GLU A 551 8.38 20.45 15.17
N LEU A 552 8.85 21.47 15.87
CA LEU A 552 9.15 21.31 17.30
C LEU A 552 7.92 21.45 18.22
N ALA A 553 6.71 21.68 17.70
CA ALA A 553 5.51 21.73 18.52
C ALA A 553 4.28 21.14 17.80
N ASP A 554 3.42 20.46 18.57
CA ASP A 554 2.11 20.01 18.13
C ASP A 554 1.32 21.19 17.54
N PRO A 555 0.51 20.96 16.48
CA PRO A 555 -0.32 22.01 15.89
C PRO A 555 -1.21 22.61 16.98
N ILE A 556 -1.22 23.95 17.05
CA ILE A 556 -2.12 24.68 17.96
C ILE A 556 -3.54 24.18 17.69
N PRO A 557 -4.25 23.59 18.68
CA PRO A 557 -5.56 23.01 18.45
C PRO A 557 -6.51 24.07 17.89
N THR A 558 -7.04 23.84 16.69
CA THR A 558 -8.03 24.72 16.03
C THR A 558 -9.37 24.79 16.77
N LYS A 559 -9.55 24.00 17.83
CA LYS A 559 -10.64 24.13 18.80
C LYS A 559 -10.13 24.82 20.05
N TRP A 560 -10.21 26.16 20.08
CA TRP A 560 -10.09 26.92 21.30
C TRP A 560 -11.29 26.57 22.20
N LYS A 561 -11.10 25.66 23.16
CA LYS A 561 -12.02 25.53 24.30
C LYS A 561 -11.56 26.55 25.34
N PRO A 562 -12.39 27.50 25.78
CA PRO A 562 -12.05 28.35 26.89
C PRO A 562 -12.09 27.51 28.17
N SER A 563 -10.96 26.97 28.61
CA SER A 563 -10.82 26.49 29.99
C SER A 563 -10.36 27.65 30.86
N ALA A 564 -11.25 28.12 31.73
CA ALA A 564 -11.09 29.26 32.63
C ALA A 564 -10.05 29.08 33.75
N GLU A 565 -9.03 28.22 33.59
CA GLU A 565 -8.16 27.79 34.69
C GLU A 565 -6.70 28.25 34.59
N LEU A 566 -6.30 28.97 33.53
CA LEU A 566 -4.90 29.41 33.36
C LEU A 566 -4.55 30.79 33.94
N TRP A 567 -5.45 31.39 34.74
CA TRP A 567 -5.18 32.66 35.45
C TRP A 567 -5.14 32.51 36.98
N ARG A 568 -4.61 31.40 37.49
CA ARG A 568 -4.17 31.29 38.89
C ARG A 568 -2.92 30.43 39.01
N ALA A 569 -1.77 31.09 39.11
CA ALA A 569 -0.71 30.84 40.09
C ALA A 569 0.64 31.30 39.52
N GLU A 570 1.23 32.27 40.23
CA GLU A 570 2.64 32.66 40.36
C GLU A 570 3.44 33.14 39.13
#